data_AF-A0A9W6EE93-F1
#
_entry.id   AF-A0A9W6EE93-F1
#
_cell.length_a   1.000
_cell.length_b   1.000
_cell.length_c   1.000
_cell.angle_alpha   90.00
_cell.angle_beta   90.00
_cell.angle_gamma   90.00
#
_symmetry.space_group_name_H-M   'P 1'
#
loop_
_entity.id
_entity.type
_entity.pdbx_description
1 polymer ?
#
loop_
_entity_poly.entity_id
_entity_poly.type
_entity_poly.pdbx_seq_one_letter_code
_entity_poly.pdbx_strand_id
1 'polypeptide(L)'
;MSSSSSRNLFEYTSGRFLFNEKLRRSERYVPFDIDALLNAICNAVNRNAGDVASISKIAEGGFNLILQATFKYGYAVIARIPYRITVPEHYAVASEAATLDLLHSNGIPVPKVLSYAPNRANPVGTEYILMEKLEGVPLSTQWFTMNNKARVKIMKQIVDLEKQFMSIRFPASGSLYYRKDSTQLQRTISLAVQDDQHGPSEIVVGPTAQH
;
A
#
# COMPACT_ATOMS: atom_id res chain seq x y z
N MET A 1 -4.05 -24.57 10.54
CA MET A 1 -3.53 -24.27 9.19
C MET A 1 -2.32 -25.17 8.92
N SER A 2 -2.24 -25.87 7.78
CA SER A 2 -1.12 -26.77 7.49
C SER A 2 0.18 -26.00 7.24
N SER A 3 1.31 -26.53 7.70
CA SER A 3 2.64 -25.88 7.67
C SER A 3 3.21 -25.59 6.27
N SER A 4 2.63 -26.17 5.21
CA SER A 4 2.99 -25.86 3.82
C SER A 4 2.31 -24.62 3.27
N SER A 5 1.09 -24.29 3.76
CA SER A 5 0.32 -23.13 3.30
C SER A 5 0.92 -21.82 3.83
N SER A 6 1.54 -21.86 5.01
CA SER A 6 2.16 -20.69 5.64
C SER A 6 3.48 -20.28 5.00
N ARG A 7 4.30 -21.21 4.47
CA ARG A 7 5.58 -20.84 3.82
C ARG A 7 5.40 -19.97 2.56
N ASN A 8 4.34 -20.23 1.80
CA ASN A 8 4.08 -19.50 0.55
C ASN A 8 3.83 -17.99 0.80
N LEU A 9 3.35 -17.63 2.00
CA LEU A 9 3.08 -16.24 2.36
C LEU A 9 4.34 -15.39 2.48
N PHE A 10 5.51 -15.99 2.71
CA PHE A 10 6.76 -15.25 2.97
C PHE A 10 7.72 -15.24 1.79
N GLU A 11 7.62 -16.24 0.90
CA GLU A 11 8.60 -16.47 -0.17
C GLU A 11 8.18 -15.80 -1.48
N TYR A 12 9.15 -15.30 -2.24
CA TYR A 12 8.94 -14.88 -3.63
C TYR A 12 8.75 -16.09 -4.56
N THR A 13 7.60 -16.17 -5.22
CA THR A 13 7.19 -17.32 -6.06
C THR A 13 6.89 -16.99 -7.52
N SER A 14 6.78 -15.71 -7.89
CA SER A 14 6.29 -15.26 -9.20
C SER A 14 7.32 -15.32 -10.33
N GLY A 15 8.58 -15.68 -10.02
CA GLY A 15 9.59 -15.84 -11.04
C GLY A 15 10.93 -16.32 -10.52
N ARG A 16 11.91 -16.37 -11.43
CA ARG A 16 13.32 -16.66 -11.15
C ARG A 16 14.19 -15.51 -11.61
N PHE A 17 15.37 -15.38 -11.01
CA PHE A 17 16.35 -14.36 -11.40
C PHE A 17 17.46 -15.01 -12.21
N LEU A 18 17.82 -14.39 -13.33
CA LEU A 18 18.91 -14.85 -14.19
C LEU A 18 20.27 -14.77 -13.49
N PHE A 19 20.45 -13.76 -12.63
CA PHE A 19 21.68 -13.55 -11.85
C PHE A 19 21.37 -13.47 -10.36
N ASN A 20 22.29 -13.98 -9.54
CA ASN A 20 22.23 -13.90 -8.07
C ASN A 20 20.92 -14.43 -7.46
N GLU A 21 20.34 -15.50 -8.01
CA GLU A 21 19.01 -15.97 -7.61
C GLU A 21 18.83 -16.19 -6.11
N LYS A 22 19.81 -16.84 -5.46
CA LYS A 22 19.78 -17.07 -4.02
C LYS A 22 19.66 -15.76 -3.23
N LEU A 23 20.47 -14.76 -3.61
CA LEU A 23 20.46 -13.42 -3.01
C LEU A 23 19.14 -12.69 -3.28
N ARG A 24 18.65 -12.70 -4.52
CA ARG A 24 17.43 -12.00 -4.91
C ARG A 24 16.18 -12.58 -4.26
N ARG A 25 16.19 -13.89 -3.95
CA ARG A 25 15.16 -14.57 -3.16
C ARG A 25 15.28 -14.22 -1.67
N SER A 26 16.48 -14.22 -1.09
CA SER A 26 16.65 -13.88 0.33
C SER A 26 16.26 -12.43 0.63
N GLU A 27 16.56 -11.52 -0.28
CA GLU A 27 16.13 -10.11 -0.24
C GLU A 27 14.61 -9.92 -0.25
N ARG A 28 13.87 -10.88 -0.84
CA ARG A 28 12.41 -10.88 -0.96
C ARG A 28 11.74 -11.88 -0.04
N TYR A 29 12.48 -12.38 0.95
CA TYR A 29 11.93 -13.17 2.03
C TYR A 29 11.65 -12.25 3.21
N VAL A 30 10.38 -12.13 3.59
CA VAL A 30 9.96 -11.25 4.70
C VAL A 30 9.22 -12.07 5.73
N PRO A 31 9.88 -12.46 6.84
CA PRO A 31 9.20 -13.12 7.94
C PRO A 31 8.36 -12.10 8.71
N PHE A 32 7.15 -12.49 9.08
CA PHE A 32 6.23 -11.71 9.91
C PHE A 32 5.31 -12.63 10.70
N ASP A 33 4.73 -12.11 11.77
CA ASP A 33 3.76 -12.82 12.58
C ASP A 33 2.36 -12.74 11.94
N ILE A 34 1.84 -13.89 11.49
CA ILE A 34 0.56 -13.99 10.78
C ILE A 34 -0.60 -13.64 11.72
N ASP A 35 -0.58 -14.11 12.97
CA ASP A 35 -1.67 -13.89 13.92
C ASP A 35 -1.72 -12.42 14.34
N ALA A 36 -0.54 -11.80 14.55
CA ALA A 36 -0.44 -10.37 14.78
C ALA A 36 -0.94 -9.55 13.58
N LEU A 37 -0.64 -9.97 12.34
CA LEU A 37 -1.15 -9.31 11.14
C LEU A 37 -2.68 -9.41 11.06
N LEU A 38 -3.25 -10.59 11.33
CA LEU A 38 -4.70 -10.78 11.35
C LEU A 38 -5.37 -9.94 12.43
N ASN A 39 -4.76 -9.83 13.61
CA ASN A 39 -5.25 -8.94 14.67
C ASN A 39 -5.21 -7.47 14.24
N ALA A 40 -4.12 -7.02 13.60
CA ALA A 40 -4.03 -5.66 13.07
C ALA A 40 -5.12 -5.38 12.03
N ILE A 41 -5.39 -6.34 11.13
CA ILE A 41 -6.47 -6.26 10.14
C ILE A 41 -7.83 -6.16 10.81
N CYS A 42 -8.12 -7.04 11.76
CA CYS A 42 -9.38 -7.06 12.50
C CYS A 42 -9.64 -5.74 13.24
N ASN A 43 -8.61 -5.21 13.90
CA ASN A 43 -8.68 -3.92 14.59
C ASN A 43 -8.93 -2.77 13.61
N ALA A 44 -8.26 -2.77 12.46
CA ALA A 44 -8.39 -1.70 11.46
C ALA A 44 -9.81 -1.59 10.86
N VAL A 45 -10.59 -2.68 10.86
CA VAL A 45 -11.97 -2.70 10.33
C VAL A 45 -13.03 -2.95 11.41
N ASN A 46 -12.64 -2.92 12.70
CA ASN A 46 -13.51 -3.17 13.84
C ASN A 46 -14.33 -4.49 13.71
N ARG A 47 -13.65 -5.59 13.40
CA ARG A 47 -14.24 -6.94 13.27
C ARG A 47 -13.52 -7.94 14.18
N ASN A 48 -14.15 -9.08 14.45
CA ASN A 48 -13.53 -10.12 15.28
C ASN A 48 -12.57 -11.00 14.47
N ALA A 49 -11.53 -11.51 15.12
CA ALA A 49 -10.61 -12.48 14.51
C ALA A 49 -11.32 -13.75 14.01
N GLY A 50 -12.37 -14.18 14.72
CA GLY A 50 -13.21 -15.33 14.31
C GLY A 50 -14.01 -15.12 13.01
N ASP A 51 -14.04 -13.90 12.47
CA ASP A 51 -14.70 -13.57 11.20
C ASP A 51 -13.76 -13.68 10.00
N VAL A 52 -12.46 -13.82 10.20
CA VAL A 52 -11.51 -14.05 9.12
C VAL A 52 -11.68 -15.49 8.61
N ALA A 53 -12.05 -15.62 7.34
CA ALA A 53 -12.21 -16.92 6.68
C ALA A 53 -10.89 -17.42 6.11
N SER A 54 -10.06 -16.54 5.55
CA SER A 54 -8.77 -16.90 4.96
C SER A 54 -7.82 -15.73 4.85
N ILE A 55 -6.52 -16.05 4.74
CA ILE A 55 -5.48 -15.14 4.28
C ILE A 55 -4.69 -15.84 3.19
N SER A 56 -4.43 -15.15 2.08
CA SER A 56 -3.67 -15.69 0.96
C SER A 56 -2.82 -14.62 0.30
N LYS A 57 -1.70 -15.03 -0.31
CA LYS A 57 -0.92 -14.18 -1.20
C LYS A 57 -1.63 -14.08 -2.55
N ILE A 58 -1.95 -12.86 -2.98
CA ILE A 58 -2.67 -12.62 -4.24
C ILE A 58 -1.75 -12.07 -5.33
N ALA A 59 -0.68 -11.40 -4.94
CA ALA A 59 0.31 -10.85 -5.84
C ALA A 59 1.62 -10.62 -5.09
N GLU A 60 2.69 -10.54 -5.85
CA GLU A 60 4.00 -10.11 -5.39
C GLU A 60 4.71 -9.47 -6.57
N GLY A 61 5.46 -8.40 -6.30
CA GLY A 61 6.15 -7.61 -7.32
C GLY A 61 7.64 -7.49 -7.07
N GLY A 62 8.26 -6.47 -7.67
CA GLY A 62 9.67 -6.16 -7.41
C GLY A 62 9.93 -5.75 -5.96
N PHE A 63 8.97 -5.06 -5.34
CA PHE A 63 9.12 -4.30 -4.10
C PHE A 63 8.13 -4.66 -2.99
N ASN A 64 7.05 -5.39 -3.28
CA ASN A 64 6.00 -5.63 -2.31
C ASN A 64 5.44 -7.06 -2.42
N LEU A 65 5.10 -7.61 -1.27
CA LEU A 65 4.27 -8.77 -1.06
C LEU A 65 2.82 -8.30 -0.81
N ILE A 66 1.85 -8.83 -1.56
CA ILE A 66 0.43 -8.48 -1.43
C ILE A 66 -0.37 -9.67 -0.92
N LEU A 67 -0.91 -9.52 0.28
CA LEU A 67 -1.80 -10.49 0.92
C LEU A 67 -3.23 -9.97 0.92
N GLN A 68 -4.18 -10.88 0.80
CA GLN A 68 -5.61 -10.61 0.98
C GLN A 68 -6.11 -11.41 2.18
N ALA A 69 -6.64 -10.70 3.18
CA ALA A 69 -7.46 -11.30 4.22
C ALA A 69 -8.93 -11.21 3.81
N THR A 70 -9.62 -12.33 3.79
CA THR A 70 -11.04 -12.41 3.42
C THR A 70 -11.84 -12.78 4.65
N PHE A 71 -12.82 -11.95 5.00
CA PHE A 71 -13.79 -12.20 6.06
C PHE A 71 -14.95 -13.06 5.55
N LYS A 72 -15.72 -13.61 6.48
CA LYS A 72 -17.02 -14.21 6.18
C LYS A 72 -17.86 -13.23 5.36
N TYR A 73 -18.62 -13.78 4.41
CA TYR A 73 -19.47 -13.01 3.49
C TYR A 73 -18.73 -12.14 2.47
N GLY A 74 -17.42 -12.35 2.29
CA GLY A 74 -16.68 -11.86 1.11
C GLY A 74 -16.02 -10.49 1.25
N TYR A 75 -16.23 -9.77 2.36
CA TYR A 75 -15.48 -8.54 2.64
C TYR A 75 -13.98 -8.85 2.74
N ALA A 76 -13.13 -8.06 2.10
CA ALA A 76 -11.70 -8.32 2.04
C ALA A 76 -10.85 -7.07 2.31
N VAL A 77 -9.70 -7.30 2.93
CA VAL A 77 -8.67 -6.29 3.22
C VAL A 77 -7.38 -6.71 2.53
N ILE A 78 -6.70 -5.73 1.93
CA ILE A 78 -5.38 -5.93 1.34
C ILE A 78 -4.32 -5.51 2.37
N ALA A 79 -3.40 -6.43 2.65
CA ALA A 79 -2.19 -6.14 3.40
C ALA A 79 -1.01 -6.12 2.42
N ARG A 80 -0.33 -4.98 2.35
CA ARG A 80 0.85 -4.79 1.51
C ARG A 80 2.08 -4.65 2.39
N ILE A 81 3.06 -5.52 2.17
CA ILE A 81 4.29 -5.62 2.94
C ILE A 81 5.47 -5.36 1.99
N PRO A 82 6.29 -4.32 2.22
CA PRO A 82 7.44 -4.06 1.37
C PRO A 82 8.53 -5.13 1.54
N TYR A 83 9.25 -5.40 0.46
CA TYR A 83 10.51 -6.13 0.49
C TYR A 83 11.64 -5.22 0.96
N ARG A 84 12.58 -5.79 1.71
CA ARG A 84 13.68 -5.06 2.37
C ARG A 84 14.85 -4.81 1.42
N ILE A 85 14.53 -4.29 0.24
CA ILE A 85 15.49 -4.00 -0.83
C ILE A 85 15.78 -2.51 -0.97
N THR A 86 15.05 -1.68 -0.23
CA THR A 86 15.11 -0.22 -0.31
C THR A 86 15.50 0.34 1.06
N VAL A 87 16.32 1.39 1.06
CA VAL A 87 16.83 2.06 2.27
C VAL A 87 16.63 3.55 2.06
N PRO A 88 16.10 4.32 3.05
CA PRO A 88 15.77 3.92 4.43
C PRO A 88 14.43 3.19 4.56
N GLU A 89 14.40 2.15 5.38
CA GLU A 89 13.26 1.21 5.54
C GLU A 89 11.95 1.95 5.92
N HIS A 90 12.00 2.93 6.82
CA HIS A 90 10.80 3.52 7.42
C HIS A 90 10.06 4.56 6.56
N TYR A 91 10.70 5.11 5.53
CA TYR A 91 10.13 6.23 4.79
C TYR A 91 9.10 5.82 3.74
N ALA A 92 9.25 4.64 3.13
CA ALA A 92 8.40 4.21 2.04
C ALA A 92 6.93 4.02 2.47
N VAL A 93 6.70 3.30 3.57
CA VAL A 93 5.34 2.98 4.05
C VAL A 93 4.63 4.21 4.61
N ALA A 94 5.32 5.01 5.44
CA ALA A 94 4.75 6.26 5.94
C ALA A 94 4.41 7.20 4.77
N SER A 95 5.30 7.26 3.77
CA SER A 95 5.09 8.19 2.67
C SER A 95 3.94 7.81 1.77
N GLU A 96 3.82 6.53 1.47
CA GLU A 96 2.72 6.08 0.65
C GLU A 96 1.37 6.18 1.37
N ALA A 97 1.32 5.90 2.68
CA ALA A 97 0.10 6.07 3.46
C ALA A 97 -0.40 7.52 3.44
N ALA A 98 0.49 8.50 3.59
CA ALA A 98 0.15 9.92 3.49
C ALA A 98 -0.24 10.33 2.06
N THR A 99 0.44 9.77 1.05
CA THR A 99 0.14 10.05 -0.35
C THR A 99 -1.26 9.54 -0.72
N LEU A 100 -1.61 8.31 -0.37
CA LEU A 100 -2.94 7.75 -0.65
C LEU A 100 -4.05 8.56 0.02
N ASP A 101 -3.85 9.04 1.24
CA ASP A 101 -4.83 9.87 1.94
C ASP A 101 -4.99 11.27 1.29
N LEU A 102 -3.89 11.89 0.86
CA LEU A 102 -3.95 13.13 0.06
C LEU A 102 -4.72 12.91 -1.25
N LEU A 103 -4.45 11.84 -1.98
CA LEU A 103 -5.12 11.56 -3.24
C LEU A 103 -6.62 11.29 -3.02
N HIS A 104 -6.96 10.49 -2.02
CA HIS A 104 -8.33 10.18 -1.66
C HIS A 104 -9.11 11.43 -1.26
N SER A 105 -8.52 12.32 -0.43
CA SER A 105 -9.15 13.61 -0.07
C SER A 105 -9.32 14.57 -1.24
N ASN A 106 -8.51 14.43 -2.30
CA ASN A 106 -8.67 15.18 -3.55
C ASN A 106 -9.61 14.49 -4.56
N GLY A 107 -10.36 13.47 -4.14
CA GLY A 107 -11.37 12.78 -4.96
C GLY A 107 -10.80 11.84 -6.01
N ILE A 108 -9.51 11.51 -5.92
CA ILE A 108 -8.87 10.54 -6.82
C ILE A 108 -9.22 9.13 -6.32
N PRO A 109 -9.68 8.21 -7.19
CA PRO A 109 -10.16 6.88 -6.81
C PRO A 109 -8.98 5.94 -6.49
N VAL A 110 -8.37 6.13 -5.33
CA VAL A 110 -7.34 5.26 -4.76
C VAL A 110 -7.90 4.41 -3.61
N PRO A 111 -7.28 3.27 -3.25
CA PRO A 111 -7.68 2.51 -2.08
C PRO A 111 -7.58 3.36 -0.81
N LYS A 112 -8.60 3.28 0.06
CA LYS A 112 -8.52 3.91 1.37
C LYS A 112 -7.54 3.15 2.26
N VAL A 113 -6.64 3.88 2.92
CA VAL A 113 -5.77 3.32 3.96
C VAL A 113 -6.59 3.11 5.23
N LEU A 114 -6.60 1.87 5.72
CA LEU A 114 -7.31 1.47 6.94
C LEU A 114 -6.40 1.58 8.17
N SER A 115 -5.13 1.18 8.01
CA SER A 115 -4.09 1.27 9.03
C SER A 115 -2.73 1.02 8.38
N TYR A 116 -1.63 1.41 9.03
CA TYR A 116 -0.28 1.09 8.57
C TYR A 116 0.70 1.08 9.75
N ALA A 117 1.80 0.37 9.58
CA ALA A 117 2.95 0.42 10.48
C ALA A 117 4.22 0.72 9.67
N PRO A 118 4.86 1.88 9.86
CA PRO A 118 5.99 2.29 9.04
C PRO A 118 7.34 1.73 9.50
N ASN A 119 7.38 0.94 10.57
CA ASN A 119 8.60 0.32 11.08
C ASN A 119 8.28 -1.01 11.74
N ARG A 120 9.32 -1.78 12.10
CA ARG A 120 9.18 -3.13 12.68
C ARG A 120 8.93 -3.16 14.18
N ALA A 121 8.92 -2.00 14.85
CA ALA A 121 8.58 -1.89 16.26
C ALA A 121 7.04 -1.98 16.43
N ASN A 122 6.47 -3.07 15.89
CA ASN A 122 5.06 -3.40 15.95
C ASN A 122 4.91 -4.94 16.06
N PRO A 123 3.78 -5.45 16.58
CA PRO A 123 3.62 -6.89 16.81
C PRO A 123 3.75 -7.80 15.58
N VAL A 124 3.54 -7.27 14.37
CA VAL A 124 3.65 -8.03 13.11
C VAL A 124 5.12 -8.31 12.77
N GLY A 125 6.05 -7.49 13.26
CA GLY A 125 7.50 -7.65 13.02
C GLY A 125 7.99 -7.19 11.65
N THR A 126 7.11 -6.56 10.85
CA THR A 126 7.45 -5.96 9.55
C THR A 126 6.62 -4.70 9.32
N GLU A 127 7.08 -3.83 8.41
CA GLU A 127 6.25 -2.72 7.93
C GLU A 127 5.08 -3.24 7.08
N TYR A 128 3.97 -2.50 7.10
CA TYR A 128 2.80 -2.82 6.27
C TYR A 128 1.89 -1.62 6.03
N ILE A 129 1.08 -1.70 4.98
CA ILE A 129 -0.13 -0.89 4.79
C ILE A 129 -1.33 -1.82 4.65
N LEU A 130 -2.36 -1.58 5.46
CA LEU A 130 -3.67 -2.21 5.35
C LEU A 130 -4.59 -1.25 4.62
N MET A 131 -5.22 -1.72 3.55
CA MET A 131 -6.05 -0.88 2.70
C MET A 131 -7.28 -1.65 2.21
N GLU A 132 -8.29 -0.92 1.78
CA GLU A 132 -9.48 -1.49 1.15
C GLU A 132 -9.10 -2.28 -0.12
N LYS A 133 -9.84 -3.36 -0.37
CA LYS A 133 -9.79 -4.03 -1.67
C LYS A 133 -10.67 -3.25 -2.65
N LEU A 134 -10.06 -2.82 -3.76
CA LEU A 134 -10.83 -2.26 -4.89
C LEU A 134 -11.37 -3.39 -5.77
N GLU A 135 -12.66 -3.30 -6.09
CA GLU A 135 -13.29 -4.17 -7.07
C GLU A 135 -12.94 -3.72 -8.49
N GLY A 136 -12.59 -4.67 -9.35
CA GLY A 136 -12.27 -4.39 -10.74
C GLY A 136 -11.33 -5.43 -11.35
N VAL A 137 -10.98 -5.19 -12.60
CA VAL A 137 -10.02 -6.00 -13.35
C VAL A 137 -8.92 -5.11 -13.92
N PRO A 138 -7.66 -5.58 -14.01
CA PRO A 138 -6.59 -4.81 -14.60
C PRO A 138 -6.92 -4.46 -16.06
N LEU A 139 -6.77 -3.19 -16.43
CA LEU A 139 -7.08 -2.70 -17.78
C LEU A 139 -6.32 -3.47 -18.86
N SER A 140 -5.09 -3.92 -18.58
CA SER A 140 -4.27 -4.74 -19.48
C SER A 140 -4.96 -6.03 -19.94
N THR A 141 -5.83 -6.63 -19.11
CA THR A 141 -6.57 -7.85 -19.43
C THR A 141 -7.70 -7.61 -20.44
N GLN A 142 -8.19 -6.37 -20.53
CA GLN A 142 -9.33 -6.02 -21.39
C GLN A 142 -8.94 -5.12 -22.57
N TRP A 143 -7.79 -4.44 -22.50
CA TRP A 143 -7.42 -3.39 -23.44
C TRP A 143 -7.48 -3.84 -24.91
N PHE A 144 -6.98 -5.04 -25.20
CA PHE A 144 -6.90 -5.57 -26.55
C PHE A 144 -8.23 -6.11 -27.09
N THR A 145 -9.17 -6.48 -26.21
CA THR A 145 -10.52 -6.95 -26.57
C THR A 145 -11.55 -5.82 -26.63
N MET A 146 -11.26 -4.68 -26.00
CA MET A 146 -12.12 -3.48 -26.04
C MET A 146 -12.23 -2.88 -27.45
N ASN A 147 -13.43 -2.40 -27.80
CA ASN A 147 -13.64 -1.62 -29.01
C ASN A 147 -13.08 -0.18 -28.88
N ASN A 148 -12.90 0.49 -30.03
CA ASN A 148 -12.32 1.83 -30.06
C ASN A 148 -13.12 2.88 -29.27
N LYS A 149 -14.45 2.79 -29.24
CA LYS A 149 -15.28 3.73 -28.45
C LYS A 149 -15.02 3.58 -26.96
N ALA A 150 -14.89 2.34 -26.47
CA ALA A 150 -14.53 2.06 -25.08
C ALA A 150 -13.12 2.56 -24.74
N ARG A 151 -12.14 2.32 -25.61
CA ARG A 151 -10.77 2.83 -25.42
C ARG A 151 -10.73 4.36 -25.33
N VAL A 152 -11.44 5.07 -26.22
CA VAL A 152 -11.53 6.53 -26.16
C VAL A 152 -12.16 7.00 -24.85
N LYS A 153 -13.18 6.31 -24.34
CA LYS A 153 -13.79 6.63 -23.04
C LYS A 153 -12.79 6.47 -21.89
N ILE A 154 -12.06 5.35 -21.85
CA ILE A 154 -11.02 5.11 -20.84
C ILE A 154 -9.92 6.16 -20.91
N MET A 155 -9.44 6.50 -22.12
CA MET A 155 -8.41 7.53 -22.28
C MET A 155 -8.87 8.90 -21.76
N LYS A 156 -10.13 9.27 -21.98
CA LYS A 156 -10.69 10.50 -21.39
C LYS A 156 -10.65 10.47 -19.86
N GLN A 157 -11.05 9.35 -19.25
CA GLN A 157 -11.00 9.19 -17.79
C GLN A 157 -9.56 9.29 -17.26
N ILE A 158 -8.58 8.70 -17.94
CA ILE A 158 -7.16 8.83 -17.57
C ILE A 158 -6.71 10.29 -17.63
N VAL A 159 -7.03 10.99 -18.72
CA VAL A 159 -6.69 12.41 -18.87
C VAL A 159 -7.34 13.27 -17.78
N ASP A 160 -8.58 12.98 -17.41
CA ASP A 160 -9.26 13.72 -16.34
C ASP A 160 -8.63 13.46 -14.96
N LEU A 161 -8.19 12.22 -14.69
CA LEU A 161 -7.41 11.91 -13.49
C LEU A 161 -6.04 12.62 -13.49
N GLU A 162 -5.32 12.61 -14.61
CA GLU A 162 -4.01 13.30 -14.72
C GLU A 162 -4.14 14.80 -14.47
N LYS A 163 -5.21 15.45 -14.98
CA LYS A 163 -5.50 16.86 -14.67
C LYS A 163 -5.68 17.09 -13.17
N GLN A 164 -6.40 16.19 -12.48
CA GLN A 164 -6.58 16.28 -11.02
C GLN A 164 -5.26 16.10 -10.27
N PHE A 165 -4.42 15.13 -10.65
CA PHE A 165 -3.08 14.98 -10.08
C PHE A 165 -2.24 16.26 -10.24
N MET A 166 -2.25 16.86 -11.42
CA MET A 166 -1.48 18.06 -11.73
C MET A 166 -2.03 19.35 -11.10
N SER A 167 -3.28 19.35 -10.63
CA SER A 167 -3.85 20.50 -9.92
C SER A 167 -3.42 20.56 -8.45
N ILE A 168 -2.96 19.45 -7.88
CA ILE A 168 -2.44 19.41 -6.51
C ILE A 168 -1.14 20.24 -6.44
N ARG A 169 -1.11 21.23 -5.56
CA ARG A 169 0.04 22.13 -5.37
C ARG A 169 0.89 21.65 -4.20
N PHE A 170 2.18 21.51 -4.45
CA PHE A 170 3.17 21.17 -3.42
C PHE A 170 4.05 22.37 -3.12
N PRO A 171 4.31 22.68 -1.83
CA PRO A 171 5.16 23.79 -1.44
C PRO A 171 6.67 23.51 -1.63
N ALA A 172 7.04 22.25 -1.83
CA ALA A 172 8.41 21.81 -2.04
C ALA A 172 8.44 20.44 -2.74
N SER A 173 9.63 20.05 -3.21
CA SER A 173 9.90 18.69 -3.68
C SER A 173 10.28 17.77 -2.52
N GLY A 174 9.81 16.53 -2.56
CA GLY A 174 10.10 15.53 -1.54
C GLY A 174 9.00 14.48 -1.46
N SER A 175 9.03 13.68 -0.40
CA SER A 175 7.99 12.71 -0.09
C SER A 175 7.00 13.29 0.91
N LEU A 176 5.76 12.80 0.85
CA LEU A 176 4.69 13.23 1.75
C LEU A 176 4.71 12.38 3.01
N TYR A 177 4.45 12.95 4.17
CA TYR A 177 4.38 12.22 5.44
C TYR A 177 3.28 12.81 6.31
N TYR A 178 2.69 12.01 7.20
CA TYR A 178 2.00 12.59 8.33
C TYR A 178 3.01 13.23 9.29
N ARG A 179 2.65 14.36 9.89
CA ARG A 179 3.52 15.03 10.88
C ARG A 179 3.97 14.10 12.02
N LYS A 180 3.12 13.18 12.47
CA LYS A 180 3.46 12.20 13.53
C LYS A 180 4.65 11.28 13.14
N ASP A 181 4.78 10.98 11.85
CA ASP A 181 5.86 10.13 11.32
C ASP A 181 7.10 10.96 10.97
N SER A 182 7.01 12.29 11.12
CA SER A 182 8.05 13.25 10.78
C SER A 182 8.96 13.64 11.95
N THR A 183 8.79 13.04 13.13
CA THR A 183 9.56 13.40 14.34
C THR A 183 11.07 13.14 14.20
N GLN A 184 11.48 12.30 13.25
CA GLN A 184 12.88 12.07 12.88
C GLN A 184 13.36 12.94 11.70
N LEU A 185 12.47 13.70 11.06
CA LEU A 185 12.76 14.50 9.89
C LEU A 185 13.23 15.89 10.30
N GLN A 186 14.50 16.21 10.05
CA GLN A 186 15.11 17.49 10.44
C GLN A 186 14.54 18.71 9.71
N ARG A 187 13.88 18.52 8.55
CA ARG A 187 13.26 19.59 7.74
C ARG A 187 11.98 19.08 7.10
N THR A 188 10.85 19.67 7.48
CA THR A 188 9.55 19.42 6.83
C THR A 188 8.83 20.73 6.54
N ILE A 189 7.96 20.71 5.52
CA ILE A 189 7.17 21.86 5.10
C ILE A 189 5.70 21.45 5.05
N SER A 190 4.83 22.15 5.76
CA SER A 190 3.38 21.86 5.76
C SER A 190 2.79 21.99 4.37
N LEU A 191 2.00 21.00 3.96
CA LEU A 191 1.07 21.17 2.86
C LEU A 191 -0.12 22.00 3.36
N ALA A 192 -0.32 23.18 2.78
CA ALA A 192 -1.52 23.97 3.03
C ALA A 192 -2.71 23.23 2.39
N VAL A 193 -3.46 22.49 3.19
CA VAL A 193 -4.69 21.85 2.72
C VAL A 193 -5.76 22.93 2.63
N GLN A 194 -6.32 23.14 1.44
CA GLN A 194 -7.46 24.02 1.21
C GLN A 194 -8.76 23.35 1.64
N ASP A 195 -8.94 23.01 2.93
CA ASP A 195 -10.28 22.94 3.55
C ASP A 195 -10.22 22.71 5.07
N ASP A 196 -11.02 23.48 5.80
CA ASP A 196 -11.13 23.48 7.27
C ASP A 196 -12.04 22.36 7.84
N GLN A 197 -12.42 21.38 7.03
CA GLN A 197 -13.45 20.41 7.43
C GLN A 197 -12.95 19.05 7.94
N HIS A 198 -11.64 18.79 7.92
CA HIS A 198 -11.07 17.56 8.50
C HIS A 198 -9.69 17.84 9.16
N GLY A 199 -9.67 18.23 10.43
CA GLY A 199 -8.46 18.05 11.26
C GLY A 199 -8.38 16.59 11.76
N PRO A 200 -7.22 16.04 12.19
CA PRO A 200 -5.83 16.51 12.17
C PRO A 200 -4.89 15.44 11.57
N SER A 201 -4.63 15.49 10.26
CA SER A 201 -3.52 14.77 9.65
C SER A 201 -2.73 15.78 8.84
N GLU A 202 -1.96 16.63 9.53
CA GLU A 202 -1.14 17.62 8.85
C GLU A 202 -0.07 16.87 8.05
N ILE A 203 -0.34 16.72 6.75
CA ILE A 203 0.60 16.16 5.80
C ILE A 203 1.69 17.20 5.57
N VAL A 204 2.93 16.74 5.58
CA VAL A 204 4.10 17.57 5.35
C VAL A 204 4.93 16.98 4.21
N VAL A 205 5.67 17.84 3.53
CA VAL A 205 6.72 17.44 2.59
C VAL A 205 8.03 17.28 3.37
N GLY A 206 8.64 16.11 3.28
CA GLY A 206 9.92 15.76 3.90
C GLY A 206 10.92 15.19 2.88
N PRO A 207 12.05 14.61 3.35
CA PRO A 207 13.06 13.98 2.49
C PRO A 207 12.45 12.91 1.60
N THR A 208 13.04 12.68 0.42
CA THR A 208 12.55 11.66 -0.53
C THR A 208 12.70 10.25 0.04
N ALA A 209 11.61 9.50 0.10
CA ALA A 209 11.61 8.06 0.30
C ALA A 209 12.18 7.38 -0.95
N GLN A 210 13.21 6.54 -0.78
CA GLN A 210 13.76 5.75 -1.87
C GLN A 210 13.10 4.36 -1.89
N HIS A 211 12.63 3.96 -3.08
CA HIS A 211 12.16 2.62 -3.42
C HIS A 211 13.18 1.93 -4.32
#